data_AF-A0A3N5KYK8-F1
#
_entry.id   AF-A0A3N5KYK8-F1
#
_cell.length_a   1.000
_cell.length_b   1.000
_cell.length_c   1.000
_cell.angle_alpha   90.00
_cell.angle_beta   90.00
_cell.angle_gamma   90.00
#
_symmetry.space_group_name_H-M   'P 1'
#
loop_
_entity.id
_entity.type
_entity.pdbx_description
1 polymer ?
#
loop_
_entity_poly.entity_id
_entity_poly.type
_entity_poly.pdbx_seq_one_letter_code
_entity_poly.pdbx_strand_id
1 'polypeptide(L)'
;MYWEPDSECMHREELEQLQLERLQATLNRVYGRVPFYQRRLDALGIASEDVASLADLARLPFTHKTDLRDNYPYGLFAVPMREVVRIHASSGTTGSPTVVGYTRNDIRTWSNLV
;
A
#
# COMPACT_ATOMS: atom_id res chain seq x y z
N MET A 1 28.58 8.12 0.39
CA MET A 1 27.83 8.95 1.35
C MET A 1 26.40 8.45 1.29
N TYR A 2 25.84 8.03 2.40
CA TYR A 2 24.43 7.63 2.50
C TYR A 2 23.58 8.90 2.58
N TRP A 3 22.41 8.91 1.92
CA TRP A 3 21.44 10.00 1.94
C TRP A 3 20.62 10.02 3.24
N GLU A 4 20.17 8.84 3.67
CA GLU A 4 19.46 8.54 4.91
C GLU A 4 20.23 7.46 5.69
N PRO A 5 21.38 7.77 6.30
CA PRO A 5 22.23 6.77 6.97
C PRO A 5 21.48 5.96 8.04
N ASP A 6 20.55 6.57 8.77
CA ASP A 6 19.75 5.88 9.78
C ASP A 6 18.85 4.78 9.17
N SER A 7 18.38 4.97 7.93
CA SER A 7 17.56 3.99 7.20
C SER A 7 18.42 3.03 6.37
N GLU A 8 19.44 3.54 5.69
CA GLU A 8 20.31 2.78 4.77
C GLU A 8 21.29 1.86 5.51
N CYS A 9 21.67 2.21 6.74
CA CYS A 9 22.59 1.43 7.57
C CYS A 9 21.92 0.75 8.77
N MET A 10 20.58 0.76 8.83
CA MET A 10 19.79 0.11 9.88
C MET A 10 20.17 -1.37 10.02
N HIS A 11 20.29 -1.86 11.27
CA HIS A 11 20.54 -3.29 11.49
C HIS A 11 19.36 -4.13 10.98
N ARG A 12 19.65 -5.36 10.54
CA ARG A 12 18.65 -6.26 9.94
C ARG A 12 17.43 -6.47 10.85
N GLU A 13 17.65 -6.72 12.13
CA GLU A 13 16.59 -6.96 13.11
C GLU A 13 15.68 -5.73 13.28
N GLU A 14 16.27 -4.53 13.36
CA GLU A 14 15.54 -3.26 13.44
C GLU A 14 14.74 -2.98 12.16
N LEU A 15 15.32 -3.27 10.99
CA LEU A 15 14.66 -3.11 9.71
C LEU A 15 13.47 -4.05 9.55
N GLU A 16 13.60 -5.31 9.96
CA GLU A 16 12.52 -6.29 9.91
C GLU A 16 11.37 -5.92 10.84
N GLN A 17 11.68 -5.43 12.04
CA GLN A 17 10.69 -4.91 12.98
C GLN A 17 9.94 -3.70 12.39
N LEU A 18 10.67 -2.73 11.82
CA LEU A 18 10.06 -1.56 11.16
C LEU A 18 9.17 -1.96 9.97
N GLN A 19 9.60 -2.95 9.19
CA GLN A 19 8.82 -3.47 8.06
C GLN A 19 7.53 -4.14 8.53
N LEU A 20 7.59 -4.95 9.61
CA LEU A 20 6.43 -5.61 10.18
C LEU A 20 5.40 -4.60 10.70
N GLU A 21 5.84 -3.59 11.45
CA GLU A 21 4.98 -2.52 11.96
C GLU A 21 4.28 -1.75 10.82
N ARG A 22 5.03 -1.40 9.78
CA ARG A 22 4.48 -0.70 8.61
C ARG A 22 3.54 -1.59 7.80
N LEU A 23 3.80 -2.89 7.73
CA LEU A 23 2.91 -3.85 7.08
C LEU A 23 1.58 -3.96 7.83
N GLN A 24 1.61 -4.17 9.16
CA GLN A 24 0.40 -4.22 10.00
C GLN A 24 -0.40 -2.91 9.93
N ALA A 25 0.26 -1.75 10.00
CA ALA A 25 -0.39 -0.46 9.83
C ALA A 25 -1.04 -0.29 8.45
N THR A 26 -0.41 -0.82 7.40
CA THR A 26 -0.96 -0.80 6.04
C THR A 26 -2.18 -1.70 5.93
N LEU A 27 -2.13 -2.91 6.47
CA LEU A 27 -3.26 -3.86 6.50
C LEU A 27 -4.45 -3.25 7.23
N ASN A 28 -4.24 -2.68 8.42
CA ASN A 28 -5.27 -1.99 9.19
C ASN A 28 -5.91 -0.84 8.40
N ARG A 29 -5.08 -0.04 7.73
CA ARG A 29 -5.56 1.07 6.92
C ARG A 29 -6.43 0.60 5.76
N VAL A 30 -6.00 -0.41 5.00
CA VAL A 30 -6.76 -0.87 3.83
C VAL A 30 -7.99 -1.65 4.23
N TYR A 31 -7.93 -2.45 5.29
CA TYR A 31 -9.08 -3.16 5.83
C TYR A 31 -10.20 -2.20 6.25
N GLY A 32 -9.85 -1.15 7.02
CA GLY A 32 -10.83 -0.21 7.54
C GLY A 32 -11.34 0.83 6.53
N ARG A 33 -10.69 0.98 5.37
CA ARG A 33 -10.99 2.10 4.45
C ARG A 33 -11.25 1.70 3.00
N VAL A 34 -10.91 0.48 2.60
CA VAL A 34 -11.01 0.05 1.20
C VAL A 34 -11.88 -1.22 1.12
N PRO A 35 -13.15 -1.11 0.68
CA PRO A 35 -14.07 -2.25 0.63
C PRO A 35 -13.56 -3.45 -0.16
N PHE A 36 -12.72 -3.22 -1.18
CA PHE A 36 -12.06 -4.30 -1.92
C PHE A 36 -11.13 -5.15 -1.03
N TYR A 37 -10.25 -4.50 -0.26
CA TYR A 37 -9.31 -5.21 0.62
C TYR A 37 -10.01 -5.80 1.83
N GLN A 38 -11.02 -5.12 2.38
CA GLN A 38 -11.87 -5.67 3.43
C GLN A 38 -12.46 -7.03 3.02
N ARG A 39 -13.16 -7.10 1.88
CA ARG A 39 -13.75 -8.36 1.38
C ARG A 39 -12.72 -9.46 1.11
N ARG A 40 -11.55 -9.09 0.56
CA ARG A 40 -10.46 -10.05 0.27
C ARG A 40 -9.89 -10.66 1.55
N LEU A 41 -9.69 -9.84 2.58
CA LEU A 41 -9.14 -10.28 3.86
C LEU A 41 -10.18 -11.07 4.67
N ASP A 42 -11.44 -10.63 4.69
CA ASP A 42 -12.55 -11.36 5.32
C ASP A 42 -12.75 -12.75 4.70
N ALA A 43 -12.65 -12.87 3.36
CA ALA A 43 -12.79 -14.15 2.67
C ALA A 43 -11.68 -15.16 3.01
N LEU A 44 -10.53 -14.69 3.49
CA LEU A 44 -9.42 -15.52 3.94
C LEU A 44 -9.39 -15.69 5.48
N GLY A 45 -10.26 -14.99 6.20
CA GLY A 45 -10.25 -14.94 7.66
C GLY A 45 -8.96 -14.37 8.22
N ILE A 46 -8.33 -13.39 7.53
CA ILE A 46 -7.07 -12.78 7.94
C ILE A 46 -7.35 -11.40 8.55
N ALA A 47 -7.03 -11.25 9.82
CA ALA A 47 -6.94 -9.96 10.50
C ALA A 47 -5.50 -9.42 10.45
N SER A 48 -5.31 -8.12 10.75
CA SER A 48 -3.96 -7.52 10.74
C SER A 48 -3.04 -8.13 11.80
N GLU A 49 -3.64 -8.57 12.90
CA GLU A 49 -3.02 -9.17 14.07
C GLU A 49 -2.51 -10.59 13.78
N ASP A 50 -3.03 -11.24 12.73
CA ASP A 50 -2.59 -12.57 12.27
C ASP A 50 -1.26 -12.54 11.50
N VAL A 51 -0.76 -11.34 11.17
CA VAL A 51 0.53 -11.10 10.52
C VAL A 51 1.54 -10.76 11.61
N ALA A 52 2.13 -11.80 12.21
CA ALA A 52 3.09 -11.68 13.32
C ALA A 52 4.55 -11.68 12.87
N SER A 53 4.81 -11.97 11.59
CA SER A 53 6.14 -12.01 11.01
C SER A 53 6.12 -11.60 9.53
N LEU A 54 7.27 -11.24 8.97
CA LEU A 54 7.38 -10.98 7.53
C LEU A 54 7.09 -12.23 6.67
N ALA A 55 7.25 -13.44 7.23
CA ALA A 55 6.91 -14.68 6.54
C ALA A 55 5.40 -14.81 6.29
N ASP A 56 4.56 -14.21 7.14
CA ASP A 56 3.10 -14.21 6.98
C ASP A 56 2.62 -13.41 5.76
N LEU A 57 3.48 -12.58 5.16
CA LEU A 57 3.19 -11.90 3.88
C LEU A 57 2.78 -12.90 2.79
N ALA A 58 3.32 -14.12 2.81
CA ALA A 58 2.98 -15.18 1.84
C ALA A 58 1.51 -15.66 1.94
N ARG A 59 0.82 -15.37 3.05
CA ARG A 59 -0.61 -15.69 3.25
C ARG A 59 -1.53 -14.63 2.65
N LEU A 60 -1.01 -13.44 2.34
CA LEU A 60 -1.80 -12.35 1.79
C LEU A 60 -2.05 -12.55 0.28
N PRO A 61 -3.25 -12.20 -0.21
CA PRO A 61 -3.58 -12.37 -1.61
C PRO A 61 -2.84 -11.34 -2.47
N PHE A 62 -2.47 -11.73 -3.68
CA PHE A 62 -1.97 -10.77 -4.67
C PHE A 62 -3.06 -9.78 -5.09
N THR A 63 -2.65 -8.55 -5.39
CA THR A 63 -3.47 -7.57 -6.12
C THR A 63 -3.07 -7.62 -7.59
N HIS A 64 -3.99 -7.99 -8.47
CA HIS A 64 -3.77 -8.08 -9.90
C HIS A 64 -4.16 -6.79 -10.62
N LYS A 65 -3.72 -6.66 -11.88
CA LYS A 65 -4.07 -5.52 -12.73
C LYS A 65 -5.59 -5.40 -12.97
N THR A 66 -6.30 -6.52 -13.00
CA THR A 66 -7.76 -6.56 -13.14
C THR A 66 -8.45 -5.94 -11.92
N ASP A 67 -7.98 -6.23 -10.71
CA ASP A 67 -8.53 -5.62 -9.49
C ASP A 67 -8.46 -4.08 -9.54
N LEU A 68 -7.35 -3.52 -10.04
CA LEU A 68 -7.18 -2.07 -10.23
C LEU A 68 -8.18 -1.49 -11.27
N ARG A 69 -8.50 -2.25 -12.32
CA ARG A 69 -9.45 -1.82 -13.37
C ARG A 69 -10.89 -1.90 -12.90
N ASP A 70 -11.24 -2.96 -12.18
CA ASP A 70 -12.60 -3.20 -11.67
C ASP A 70 -12.99 -2.20 -10.57
N ASN A 71 -12.00 -1.58 -9.92
CA ASN A 71 -12.18 -0.54 -8.91
C ASN A 71 -11.88 0.88 -9.45
N TYR A 72 -11.88 1.07 -10.77
CA TYR A 72 -11.70 2.38 -11.39
C TYR A 72 -12.84 3.36 -11.00
N PRO A 73 -12.58 4.68 -10.86
CA PRO A 73 -11.25 5.30 -10.87
C PRO A 73 -10.56 5.34 -9.50
N TYR A 74 -11.33 5.32 -8.41
CA TYR A 74 -10.82 5.64 -7.06
C TYR A 74 -11.18 4.60 -5.99
N GLY A 75 -11.72 3.44 -6.38
CA GLY A 75 -12.24 2.43 -5.47
C GLY A 75 -11.18 1.80 -4.55
N LEU A 76 -9.90 2.00 -4.84
CA LEU A 76 -8.77 1.54 -4.02
C LEU A 76 -8.10 2.67 -3.20
N PHE A 77 -8.64 3.89 -3.24
CA PHE A 77 -8.09 4.98 -2.44
C PHE A 77 -8.45 4.79 -0.97
N ALA A 78 -7.45 4.73 -0.10
CA ALA A 78 -7.63 4.62 1.36
C ALA A 78 -7.80 5.99 2.06
N VAL A 79 -8.08 7.04 1.30
CA VAL A 79 -8.30 8.42 1.75
C VAL A 79 -9.38 9.08 0.88
N PRO A 80 -10.15 10.05 1.39
CA PRO A 80 -11.10 10.80 0.58
C PRO A 80 -10.39 11.69 -0.45
N MET A 81 -11.05 11.96 -1.58
CA MET A 81 -10.47 12.75 -2.69
C MET A 81 -9.95 14.13 -2.29
N ARG A 82 -10.51 14.76 -1.26
CA ARG A 82 -10.03 16.06 -0.74
C ARG A 82 -8.59 16.02 -0.20
N GLU A 83 -8.08 14.84 0.15
CA GLU A 83 -6.71 14.63 0.62
C GLU A 83 -5.74 14.30 -0.52
N VAL A 84 -6.26 13.99 -1.71
CA VAL A 84 -5.48 13.66 -2.91
C VAL A 84 -5.05 14.95 -3.60
N VAL A 85 -3.73 15.18 -3.67
CA VAL A 85 -3.13 16.38 -4.28
C VAL A 85 -2.57 16.12 -5.68
N ARG A 86 -2.47 14.85 -6.10
CA ARG A 86 -1.99 14.47 -7.43
C ARG A 86 -2.62 13.14 -7.86
N ILE A 87 -2.95 13.05 -9.15
CA ILE A 87 -3.46 11.84 -9.80
C ILE A 87 -2.54 11.51 -10.97
N HIS A 88 -2.06 10.27 -11.04
CA HIS A 88 -1.41 9.72 -12.22
C HIS A 88 -2.26 8.57 -12.77
N ALA A 89 -2.26 8.40 -14.09
CA ALA A 89 -2.93 7.31 -14.76
C ALA A 89 -1.99 6.62 -15.74
N SER A 90 -2.12 5.30 -15.88
CA SER A 90 -1.44 4.57 -16.96
C SER A 90 -2.03 4.97 -18.33
N SER A 91 -1.26 4.77 -19.40
CA SER A 91 -1.69 5.09 -20.78
C SER A 91 -2.91 4.32 -21.31
N GLY A 92 -3.30 3.20 -20.68
CA GLY A 92 -4.53 2.47 -21.04
C GLY A 92 -4.44 1.67 -22.35
N THR A 93 -3.24 1.29 -22.79
CA THR A 93 -3.04 0.59 -24.08
C THR A 93 -3.71 -0.78 -24.19
N THR A 94 -4.04 -1.42 -23.06
CA THR A 94 -4.67 -2.75 -22.99
C THR A 94 -6.06 -2.74 -22.34
N GLY A 95 -6.72 -1.57 -22.29
CA GLY A 95 -8.04 -1.40 -21.69
C GLY A 95 -8.09 -0.20 -20.73
N SER A 96 -9.07 -0.19 -19.82
CA SER A 96 -9.27 0.91 -18.87
C SER A 96 -7.96 1.25 -18.14
N PRO A 97 -7.55 2.54 -18.13
CA PRO A 97 -6.33 2.95 -17.46
C PRO A 97 -6.49 2.73 -15.95
N THR A 98 -5.40 2.40 -15.27
CA THR A 98 -5.38 2.36 -13.80
C THR A 98 -4.93 3.70 -13.27
N VAL A 99 -5.60 4.16 -12.22
CA VAL A 99 -5.36 5.45 -11.59
C VAL A 99 -4.71 5.24 -10.22
N VAL A 100 -3.74 6.10 -9.91
CA VAL A 100 -3.12 6.19 -8.59
C VAL A 100 -3.21 7.63 -8.09
N GLY A 101 -3.59 7.79 -6.83
CA GLY A 101 -3.70 9.09 -6.15
C GLY A 101 -2.61 9.22 -5.09
N TYR A 102 -2.13 10.44 -4.91
CA TYR A 102 -1.11 10.77 -3.92
C TYR A 102 -1.60 11.87 -3.00
N THR A 103 -1.45 11.66 -1.69
CA THR A 103 -1.57 12.72 -0.69
C THR A 103 -0.35 13.62 -0.68
N ARG A 104 -0.43 14.76 0.03
CA ARG A 104 0.73 15.62 0.23
C ARG A 104 1.90 14.87 0.90
N ASN A 105 1.60 13.96 1.82
CA ASN A 105 2.63 13.16 2.48
C ASN A 105 3.29 12.18 1.50
N ASP A 106 2.50 11.52 0.64
CA ASP A 106 3.07 10.61 -0.37
C ASP A 106 4.01 11.37 -1.31
N ILE A 107 3.63 12.56 -1.77
CA ILE A 107 4.52 13.40 -2.60
C ILE A 107 5.80 13.77 -1.85
N ARG A 108 5.73 14.08 -0.55
CA ARG A 108 6.94 14.34 0.27
C ARG A 108 7.85 13.13 0.33
N THR A 109 7.29 11.95 0.59
CA THR A 109 8.04 10.69 0.59
C THR A 109 8.73 10.47 -0.75
N TRP A 110 8.00 10.58 -1.86
CA TRP A 110 8.57 10.40 -3.21
C TRP A 110 9.64 11.44 -3.54
N SER A 111 9.50 12.68 -3.08
CA SER A 111 10.51 13.72 -3.32
C SER A 111 11.79 13.55 -2.50
N ASN A 112 11.76 12.71 -1.46
CA ASN A 112 12.93 12.41 -0.63
C ASN A 112 13.74 11.22 -1.15
N LEU A 113 13.20 10.46 -2.11
CA LEU A 113 13.94 9.38 -2.75
C LEU A 113 14.91 10.01 -3.77
N VAL A 114 16.20 9.92 -3.49
CA VAL A 114 17.29 10.36 -4.37
C VAL A 114 17.85 9.22 -5.21
#